data_AF-Q04011-F1
#
_entry.id   AF-Q04011-F1
#
_cell.length_a   1.000
_cell.length_b   1.000
_cell.length_c   1.000
_cell.angle_alpha   90.00
_cell.angle_beta   90.00
_cell.angle_gamma   90.00
#
_symmetry.space_group_name_H-M   'P 1'
#
loop_
_entity.id
_entity.type
_entity.pdbx_description
1 polymer ?
#
loop_
_entity_poly.entity_id
_entity_poly.type
_entity_poly.pdbx_seq_one_letter_code
_entity_poly.pdbx_strand_id
1 'polypeptide(L)'
;NSLKNFRDMILPMVVEKSDRIRDLILPVKTENIKEFYDDVDKLTDRYNDLSTRVNDKLNHAKEQENVFDDIQQQLDDMEQKVDDFLNKYITSQDLLIAMEDVDQLHSLLDQIPISAIENITECDLKENLLKKADNIKNKIKNLLVPLEKDTKKEQKLMQNVHEILCAITSIGDDVIAVDNINEPSEQLMSIGELAEKFAKIERKVEKLERKLHNPEGMVKHAIISDNLYDRVIQLQNALDDKKKKLTDRAKLYSTTAAIDLINKNVNEMEQIPLQTVEEQNSALNELEGKKHELENLLKDIPMNDEGNKLRENGNRLLAQLNDNIKRLTDAVGEKVAALASFNAIKDEIETQLSSMPNEINPFELDHQLCDINVSLLFYLYLFAFKYFLSFFINELFQYCSHILKTLLFFYLGKLLILERLKNKIDDIDERNLDVDKITEKQNLHHTIEKALDHLKVKI
;
A
#
# COMPACT_ATOMS: atom_id res chain seq x y z
N ASN A 1 44.31 22.63 76.63
CA ASN A 1 44.53 23.43 77.87
C ASN A 1 45.70 22.94 78.74
N SER A 2 45.80 21.67 79.14
CA SER A 2 46.88 21.22 80.03
C SER A 2 48.30 21.36 79.45
N LEU A 3 48.49 21.06 78.15
CA LEU A 3 49.80 21.21 77.49
C LEU A 3 50.21 22.69 77.31
N LYS A 4 49.23 23.56 77.01
CA LYS A 4 49.43 25.01 76.92
C LYS A 4 49.80 25.60 78.29
N ASN A 5 49.11 25.20 79.36
CA ASN A 5 49.48 25.56 80.73
C ASN A 5 50.88 25.05 81.11
N PHE A 6 51.24 23.84 80.68
CA PHE A 6 52.59 23.31 80.89
C PHE A 6 53.66 24.17 80.19
N ARG A 7 53.42 24.59 78.94
CA ARG A 7 54.29 25.50 78.20
C ARG A 7 54.38 26.89 78.85
N ASP A 8 53.24 27.47 79.23
CA ASP A 8 53.14 28.88 79.59
C ASP A 8 53.43 29.16 81.07
N MET A 9 53.25 28.19 81.96
CA MET A 9 53.52 28.34 83.40
C MET A 9 54.66 27.44 83.90
N ILE A 10 54.62 26.14 83.57
CA ILE A 10 55.53 25.17 84.20
C ILE A 10 56.95 25.27 83.64
N LEU A 11 57.09 25.35 82.30
CA LEU A 11 58.39 25.48 81.66
C LEU A 11 59.16 26.75 82.12
N PRO A 12 58.57 27.96 82.12
CA PRO A 12 59.23 29.16 82.63
C PRO A 12 59.64 29.05 84.11
N MET A 13 58.81 28.43 84.96
CA MET A 13 59.14 28.21 86.37
C MET A 13 60.37 27.30 86.53
N VAL A 14 60.54 26.28 85.69
CA VAL A 14 61.71 25.39 85.74
C VAL A 14 63.00 26.15 85.39
N VAL A 15 62.96 27.00 84.36
CA VAL A 15 64.09 27.88 83.99
C VAL A 15 64.43 28.83 85.12
N GLU A 16 63.42 29.54 85.64
CA GLU A 16 63.60 30.51 86.72
C GLU A 16 64.24 29.88 87.96
N LYS A 17 63.81 28.67 88.34
CA LYS A 17 64.41 27.95 89.47
C LYS A 17 65.84 27.48 89.16
N SER A 18 66.11 27.02 87.95
CA SER A 18 67.44 26.62 87.50
C SER A 18 68.42 27.79 87.50
N ASP A 19 68.00 28.96 87.02
CA ASP A 19 68.81 30.19 87.02
C ASP A 19 69.10 30.67 88.44
N ARG A 20 68.10 30.66 89.33
CA ARG A 20 68.31 30.98 90.75
C ARG A 20 69.30 30.03 91.44
N ILE A 21 69.28 28.74 91.11
CA ILE A 21 70.24 27.77 91.63
C ILE A 21 71.66 28.10 91.12
N ARG A 22 71.80 28.42 89.83
CA ARG A 22 73.07 28.84 89.22
C ARG A 22 73.63 30.11 89.89
N ASP A 23 72.77 31.10 90.14
CA ASP A 23 73.10 32.36 90.82
C ASP A 23 73.57 32.17 92.28
N LEU A 24 72.96 31.22 93.01
CA LEU A 24 73.30 30.93 94.40
C LEU A 24 74.64 30.20 94.56
N ILE A 25 75.10 29.49 93.52
CA ILE A 25 76.31 28.64 93.56
C ILE A 25 77.56 29.37 93.05
N LEU A 26 77.39 30.40 92.20
CA LEU A 26 78.45 31.30 91.70
C LEU A 26 79.49 31.79 92.74
N PRO A 27 79.15 32.06 94.01
CA PRO A 27 80.11 32.54 95.02
C PRO A 27 80.97 31.44 95.68
N VAL A 28 80.65 30.16 95.52
CA VAL A 28 81.29 29.05 96.28
C VAL A 28 82.37 28.40 95.39
N LYS A 29 83.58 28.12 95.92
CA LYS A 29 84.68 27.47 95.19
C LYS A 29 85.18 26.23 95.93
N THR A 30 84.59 25.08 95.66
CA THR A 30 85.01 23.74 96.12
C THR A 30 84.90 22.74 94.97
N GLU A 31 85.56 21.59 95.08
CA GLU A 31 85.67 20.59 93.99
C GLU A 31 84.32 19.93 93.63
N ASN A 32 83.39 19.84 94.59
CA ASN A 32 82.01 19.32 94.40
C ASN A 32 81.10 20.25 93.57
N ILE A 33 81.54 21.47 93.25
CA ILE A 33 80.74 22.47 92.53
C ILE A 33 80.75 22.23 91.03
N LYS A 34 81.82 21.61 90.50
CA LYS A 34 81.92 21.29 89.08
C LYS A 34 80.86 20.27 88.64
N GLU A 35 80.67 19.22 89.45
CA GLU A 35 79.62 18.22 89.23
C GLU A 35 78.21 18.85 89.27
N PHE A 36 78.02 19.84 90.15
CA PHE A 36 76.75 20.58 90.24
C PHE A 36 76.49 21.48 89.02
N TYR A 37 77.53 22.12 88.46
CA TYR A 37 77.41 22.85 87.19
C TYR A 37 77.07 21.90 86.02
N ASP A 38 77.74 20.76 85.94
CA ASP A 38 77.46 19.73 84.92
C ASP A 38 76.00 19.25 85.01
N ASP A 39 75.44 19.12 86.21
CA ASP A 39 74.04 18.71 86.40
C ASP A 39 73.04 19.81 86.07
N VAL A 40 73.35 21.08 86.35
CA VAL A 40 72.54 22.23 85.93
C VAL A 40 72.55 22.37 84.40
N ASP A 41 73.68 22.09 83.74
CA ASP A 41 73.76 22.11 82.28
C ASP A 41 72.99 20.95 81.66
N LYS A 42 73.08 19.72 82.20
CA LYS A 42 72.20 18.59 81.80
C LYS A 42 70.72 18.91 81.99
N LEU A 43 70.36 19.64 83.06
CA LEU A 43 68.99 20.07 83.31
C LEU A 43 68.54 21.11 82.26
N THR A 44 69.45 22.02 81.88
CA THR A 44 69.23 23.01 80.82
C THR A 44 68.99 22.31 79.46
N ASP A 45 69.79 21.30 79.12
CA ASP A 45 69.61 20.52 77.89
C ASP A 45 68.27 19.77 77.86
N ARG A 46 67.90 19.12 78.98
CA ARG A 46 66.60 18.44 79.11
C ARG A 46 65.43 19.42 79.04
N TYR A 47 65.58 20.62 79.60
CA TYR A 47 64.59 21.68 79.48
C TYR A 47 64.42 22.09 78.01
N ASN A 48 65.51 22.33 77.29
CA ASN A 48 65.46 22.73 75.89
C ASN A 48 64.80 21.65 75.01
N ASP A 49 65.17 20.38 75.19
CA ASP A 49 64.55 19.25 74.49
C ASP A 49 63.04 19.14 74.80
N LEU A 50 62.65 19.24 76.08
CA LEU A 50 61.25 19.18 76.47
C LEU A 50 60.45 20.36 75.93
N SER A 51 61.03 21.57 75.96
CA SER A 51 60.43 22.79 75.42
C SER A 51 60.18 22.65 73.92
N THR A 52 61.17 22.17 73.16
CA THR A 52 61.03 21.84 71.74
C THR A 52 59.90 20.84 71.51
N ARG A 53 59.91 19.70 72.21
CA ARG A 53 58.86 18.68 72.07
C ARG A 53 57.46 19.18 72.41
N VAL A 54 57.33 20.05 73.42
CA VAL A 54 56.05 20.67 73.81
C VAL A 54 55.57 21.65 72.72
N ASN A 55 56.47 22.45 72.17
CA ASN A 55 56.16 23.37 71.07
C ASN A 55 55.78 22.60 69.79
N ASP A 56 56.51 21.56 69.43
CA ASP A 56 56.21 20.71 68.26
C ASP A 56 54.83 20.07 68.39
N LYS A 57 54.51 19.52 69.57
CA LYS A 57 53.16 18.96 69.84
C LYS A 57 52.07 20.01 69.77
N LEU A 58 52.32 21.22 70.26
CA LEU A 58 51.33 22.30 70.23
C LEU A 58 51.12 22.84 68.80
N ASN A 59 52.19 22.94 68.01
CA ASN A 59 52.11 23.30 66.59
C ASN A 59 51.37 22.23 65.79
N HIS A 60 51.71 20.95 65.99
CA HIS A 60 51.03 19.84 65.34
C HIS A 60 49.53 19.79 65.67
N ALA A 61 49.17 19.98 66.95
CA ALA A 61 47.76 20.06 67.35
C ALA A 61 47.02 21.21 66.66
N LYS A 62 47.67 22.39 66.54
CA LYS A 62 47.10 23.53 65.83
C LYS A 62 46.94 23.27 64.33
N GLU A 63 47.90 22.60 63.70
CA GLU A 63 47.79 22.18 62.29
C GLU A 63 46.64 21.20 62.09
N GLN A 64 46.44 20.23 63.00
CA GLN A 64 45.32 19.30 62.96
C GLN A 64 43.97 20.01 63.12
N GLU A 65 43.86 21.00 64.03
CA GLU A 65 42.66 21.82 64.22
C GLU A 65 42.33 22.62 62.94
N ASN A 66 43.33 23.26 62.32
CA ASN A 66 43.10 23.98 61.06
C ASN A 66 42.63 23.06 59.93
N VAL A 67 43.25 21.88 59.78
CA VAL A 67 42.85 20.88 58.76
C VAL A 67 41.43 20.37 59.03
N PHE A 68 41.08 20.17 60.29
CA PHE A 68 39.72 19.80 60.69
C PHE A 68 38.71 20.89 60.29
N ASP A 69 38.99 22.15 60.61
CA ASP A 69 38.11 23.28 60.28
C ASP A 69 37.93 23.43 58.77
N ASP A 70 39.01 23.31 57.99
CA ASP A 70 38.96 23.36 56.52
C ASP A 70 38.09 22.25 55.93
N ILE A 71 38.24 21.01 56.42
CA ILE A 71 37.42 19.87 55.96
C ILE A 71 35.98 20.01 56.41
N GLN A 72 35.75 20.46 57.65
CA GLN A 72 34.42 20.69 58.20
C GLN A 72 33.65 21.71 57.35
N GLN A 73 34.30 22.83 56.99
CA GLN A 73 33.74 23.86 56.12
C GLN A 73 33.43 23.31 54.72
N GLN A 74 34.32 22.53 54.13
CA GLN A 74 34.05 21.88 52.83
C GLN A 74 32.83 20.96 52.90
N LEU A 75 32.69 20.18 53.99
CA LEU A 75 31.52 19.33 54.21
C LEU A 75 30.24 20.16 54.46
N ASP A 76 30.31 21.30 55.15
CA ASP A 76 29.17 22.23 55.32
C ASP A 76 28.71 22.80 53.97
N ASP A 77 29.65 23.25 53.14
CA ASP A 77 29.35 23.78 51.81
C ASP A 77 28.74 22.70 50.90
N MET A 78 29.24 21.46 50.97
CA MET A 78 28.66 20.33 50.25
C MET A 78 27.26 20.00 50.75
N GLU A 79 27.04 19.96 52.06
CA GLU A 79 25.73 19.70 52.64
C GLU A 79 24.69 20.72 52.17
N GLN A 80 25.05 22.00 52.17
CA GLN A 80 24.17 23.06 51.66
C GLN A 80 23.81 22.85 50.18
N LYS A 81 24.79 22.52 49.32
CA LYS A 81 24.52 22.22 47.91
C LYS A 81 23.58 21.03 47.74
N VAL A 82 23.76 19.98 48.55
CA VAL A 82 22.88 18.80 48.52
C VAL A 82 21.47 19.14 48.95
N ASP A 83 21.32 19.97 49.98
CA ASP A 83 20.01 20.46 50.43
C ASP A 83 19.34 21.35 49.35
N ASP A 84 20.10 22.14 48.59
CA ASP A 84 19.58 22.91 47.45
C ASP A 84 19.03 21.97 46.35
N PHE A 85 19.71 20.86 46.04
CA PHE A 85 19.19 19.84 45.12
C PHE A 85 17.92 19.19 45.65
N LEU A 86 17.88 18.81 46.92
CA LEU A 86 16.68 18.24 47.54
C LEU A 86 15.49 19.19 47.43
N ASN A 87 15.71 20.49 47.62
CA ASN A 87 14.67 21.51 47.46
C ASN A 87 14.23 21.68 46.00
N LYS A 88 15.14 21.63 45.03
CA LYS A 88 14.84 21.71 43.59
C LYS A 88 13.89 20.59 43.14
N TYR A 89 14.09 19.38 43.67
CA TYR A 89 13.31 18.19 43.31
C TYR A 89 12.03 17.98 44.13
N ILE A 90 11.62 18.97 44.94
CA ILE A 90 10.25 19.02 45.49
C ILE A 90 9.23 19.04 44.35
N THR A 91 9.58 19.68 43.24
CA THR A 91 8.82 19.66 41.99
C THR A 91 9.61 18.98 40.90
N SER A 92 8.94 18.20 40.06
CA SER A 92 9.60 17.50 38.95
C SER A 92 10.27 18.48 37.99
N GLN A 93 11.41 18.07 37.41
CA GLN A 93 12.24 18.89 36.52
C GLN A 93 12.22 18.38 35.08
N ASP A 94 12.62 19.21 34.13
CA ASP A 94 12.74 18.81 32.73
C ASP A 94 13.92 17.84 32.55
N LEU A 95 13.83 16.95 31.55
CA LEU A 95 14.80 15.89 31.34
C LEU A 95 16.25 16.38 31.23
N LEU A 96 16.49 17.46 30.47
CA LEU A 96 17.85 17.99 30.28
C LEU A 96 18.45 18.50 31.59
N ILE A 97 17.63 19.16 32.42
CA ILE A 97 18.03 19.64 33.73
C ILE A 97 18.34 18.45 34.64
N ALA A 98 17.50 17.41 34.61
CA ALA A 98 17.70 16.20 35.41
C ALA A 98 18.98 15.44 35.06
N MET A 99 19.32 15.34 33.77
CA MET A 99 20.57 14.73 33.32
C MET A 99 21.79 15.49 33.84
N GLU A 100 21.79 16.82 33.70
CA GLU A 100 22.88 17.66 34.20
C GLU A 100 23.02 17.57 35.72
N ASP A 101 21.90 17.59 36.44
CA ASP A 101 21.90 17.46 37.90
C ASP A 101 22.43 16.10 38.37
N VAL A 102 22.13 15.00 37.65
CA VAL A 102 22.72 13.67 37.92
C VAL A 102 24.23 13.72 37.82
N ASP A 103 24.78 14.32 36.77
CA ASP A 103 26.23 14.45 36.59
C ASP A 103 26.86 15.33 37.70
N GLN A 104 26.18 16.41 38.09
CA GLN A 104 26.61 17.27 39.19
C GLN A 104 26.58 16.54 40.55
N LEU A 105 25.55 15.72 40.82
CA LEU A 105 25.44 14.92 42.04
C LEU A 105 26.50 13.82 42.11
N HIS A 106 26.85 13.17 41.00
CA HIS A 106 28.02 12.26 40.94
C HIS A 106 29.32 12.99 41.24
N SER A 107 29.53 14.17 40.63
CA SER A 107 30.71 14.99 40.90
C SER A 107 30.81 15.40 42.38
N LEU A 108 29.69 15.75 43.02
CA LEU A 108 29.66 16.02 44.46
C LEU A 108 29.97 14.79 45.31
N LEU A 109 29.47 13.61 44.90
CA LEU A 109 29.74 12.35 45.59
C LEU A 109 31.25 12.00 45.55
N ASP A 110 31.89 12.22 44.42
CA ASP A 110 33.32 11.96 44.21
C ASP A 110 34.22 12.98 44.93
N GLN A 111 33.72 14.20 45.18
CA GLN A 111 34.44 15.26 45.87
C GLN A 111 34.47 15.11 47.39
N ILE A 112 33.71 14.19 47.99
CA ILE A 112 33.71 13.98 49.44
C ILE A 112 35.15 13.68 49.90
N PRO A 113 35.74 14.49 50.81
CA PRO A 113 37.18 14.49 51.09
C PRO A 113 37.61 13.35 52.03
N ILE A 114 37.21 12.10 51.74
CA ILE A 114 37.50 10.92 52.58
C ILE A 114 39.00 10.75 52.83
N SER A 115 39.83 10.91 51.80
CA SER A 115 41.30 10.81 51.93
C SER A 115 41.90 11.90 52.82
N ALA A 116 41.31 13.10 52.83
CA ALA A 116 41.76 14.18 53.71
C ALA A 116 41.34 13.91 55.17
N ILE A 117 40.12 13.39 55.38
CA ILE A 117 39.63 12.96 56.70
C ILE A 117 40.51 11.84 57.26
N GLU A 118 40.97 10.91 56.42
CA GLU A 118 41.82 9.80 56.84
C GLU A 118 43.16 10.25 57.44
N ASN A 119 43.69 11.41 57.00
CA ASN A 119 44.95 11.99 57.46
C ASN A 119 44.87 12.67 58.84
N ILE A 120 43.67 12.81 59.42
CA ILE A 120 43.51 13.33 60.78
C ILE A 120 43.93 12.26 61.79
N THR A 121 44.83 12.65 62.69
CA THR A 121 45.41 11.77 63.71
C THR A 121 44.54 11.64 64.96
N GLU A 122 43.74 12.66 65.27
CA GLU A 122 42.84 12.68 66.42
C GLU A 122 41.55 11.90 66.13
N CYS A 123 41.36 10.77 66.83
CA CYS A 123 40.28 9.83 66.58
C CYS A 123 38.88 10.46 66.68
N ASP A 124 38.62 11.28 67.71
CA ASP A 124 37.29 11.86 67.95
C ASP A 124 36.90 12.85 66.85
N LEU A 125 37.84 13.71 66.44
CA LEU A 125 37.65 14.66 65.33
C LEU A 125 37.40 13.92 64.01
N LYS A 126 38.21 12.89 63.74
CA LYS A 126 38.07 12.05 62.55
C LYS A 126 36.72 11.35 62.50
N GLU A 127 36.25 10.77 63.60
CA GLU A 127 34.96 10.08 63.65
C GLU A 127 33.79 11.04 63.39
N ASN A 128 33.86 12.27 63.90
CA ASN A 128 32.85 13.30 63.65
C ASN A 128 32.76 13.67 62.16
N LEU A 129 33.90 13.89 61.50
CA LEU A 129 33.94 14.19 60.06
C LEU A 129 33.47 13.01 59.22
N LEU A 130 33.85 11.78 59.57
CA LEU A 130 33.37 10.57 58.89
C LEU A 130 31.85 10.43 58.99
N LYS A 131 31.26 10.62 60.18
CA LYS A 131 29.80 10.60 60.36
C LYS A 131 29.11 11.64 59.49
N LYS A 132 29.66 12.85 59.40
CA LYS A 132 29.11 13.91 58.56
C LYS A 132 29.22 13.59 57.07
N ALA A 133 30.40 13.13 56.63
CA ALA A 133 30.62 12.68 55.26
C ALA A 133 29.68 11.54 54.85
N ASP A 134 29.44 10.57 55.73
CA ASP A 134 28.49 9.48 55.51
C ASP A 134 27.04 9.99 55.43
N ASN A 135 26.66 10.97 56.26
CA ASN A 135 25.33 11.59 56.18
C ASN A 135 25.12 12.28 54.82
N ILE A 136 26.07 13.10 54.38
CA ILE A 136 26.04 13.80 53.08
C ILE A 136 25.98 12.78 51.94
N LYS A 137 26.84 11.76 51.97
CA LYS A 137 26.85 10.65 51.01
C LYS A 137 25.49 9.96 50.91
N ASN A 138 24.84 9.70 52.03
CA ASN A 138 23.53 9.08 52.07
C ASN A 138 22.44 10.01 51.52
N LYS A 139 22.46 11.31 51.88
CA LYS A 139 21.55 12.32 51.29
C LYS A 139 21.68 12.36 49.76
N ILE A 140 22.91 12.42 49.24
CA ILE A 140 23.19 12.40 47.79
C ILE A 140 22.60 11.14 47.17
N LYS A 141 22.92 9.96 47.69
CA LYS A 141 22.46 8.68 47.13
C LYS A 141 20.93 8.53 47.15
N ASN A 142 20.28 9.03 48.20
CA ASN A 142 18.82 8.97 48.34
C ASN A 142 18.09 9.79 47.26
N LEU A 143 18.72 10.86 46.74
CA LEU A 143 18.19 11.62 45.61
C LEU A 143 18.67 11.05 44.26
N LEU A 144 19.95 10.76 44.16
CA LEU A 144 20.62 10.34 42.93
C LEU A 144 20.03 9.04 42.35
N VAL A 145 19.84 8.01 43.17
CA VAL A 145 19.37 6.70 42.68
C VAL A 145 17.96 6.76 42.08
N PRO A 146 16.95 7.37 42.74
CA PRO A 146 15.65 7.61 42.12
C PRO A 146 15.74 8.50 40.87
N LEU A 147 16.51 9.59 40.91
CA LEU A 147 16.63 10.53 39.81
C LEU A 147 17.24 9.89 38.55
N GLU A 148 18.31 9.10 38.69
CA GLU A 148 18.91 8.34 37.58
C GLU A 148 17.91 7.37 36.96
N LYS A 149 17.13 6.68 37.79
CA LYS A 149 16.12 5.73 37.34
C LYS A 149 15.05 6.44 36.52
N ASP A 150 14.54 7.57 37.01
CA ASP A 150 13.50 8.33 36.32
C ASP A 150 14.03 9.01 35.05
N THR A 151 15.26 9.53 35.09
CA THR A 151 15.96 10.08 33.92
C THR A 151 16.09 9.02 32.82
N LYS A 152 16.55 7.81 33.14
CA LYS A 152 16.66 6.71 32.17
C LYS A 152 15.31 6.27 31.61
N LYS A 153 14.26 6.23 32.44
CA LYS A 153 12.90 5.92 31.98
C LYS A 153 12.42 6.98 30.98
N GLU A 154 12.61 8.25 31.30
CA GLU A 154 12.17 9.37 30.47
C GLU A 154 12.95 9.46 29.16
N GLN A 155 14.29 9.28 29.19
CA GLN A 155 15.10 9.13 27.98
C GLN A 155 14.59 8.02 27.07
N LYS A 156 14.30 6.85 27.64
CA LYS A 156 13.74 5.72 26.88
C LYS A 156 12.36 6.05 26.33
N LEU A 157 11.54 6.80 27.07
CA LEU A 157 10.23 7.25 26.61
C LEU A 157 10.37 8.15 25.38
N MET A 158 11.25 9.15 25.45
CA MET A 158 11.54 10.07 24.35
C MET A 158 12.14 9.38 23.14
N GLN A 159 13.03 8.41 23.34
CA GLN A 159 13.54 7.58 22.25
C GLN A 159 12.41 6.79 21.56
N ASN A 160 11.50 6.17 22.33
CA ASN A 160 10.37 5.45 21.74
C ASN A 160 9.44 6.38 20.95
N VAL A 161 9.20 7.61 21.42
CA VAL A 161 8.42 8.62 20.70
C VAL A 161 9.07 8.90 19.34
N HIS A 162 10.37 9.18 19.33
CA HIS A 162 11.11 9.47 18.11
C HIS A 162 11.10 8.27 17.13
N GLU A 163 11.37 7.07 17.62
CA GLU A 163 11.34 5.84 16.81
C GLU A 163 9.97 5.61 16.16
N ILE A 164 8.88 5.85 16.91
CA ILE A 164 7.51 5.73 16.39
C ILE A 164 7.23 6.81 15.35
N LEU A 165 7.64 8.07 15.57
CA LEU A 165 7.48 9.15 14.59
C LEU A 165 8.19 8.81 13.28
N CYS A 166 9.44 8.35 13.34
CA CYS A 166 10.18 7.91 12.16
C CYS A 166 9.48 6.75 11.44
N ALA A 167 8.96 5.78 12.19
CA ALA A 167 8.24 4.65 11.61
C ALA A 167 6.91 5.08 10.95
N ILE A 168 6.15 6.00 11.56
CA ILE A 168 4.93 6.58 10.97
C ILE A 168 5.27 7.32 9.69
N THR A 169 6.31 8.15 9.68
CA THR A 169 6.75 8.87 8.47
C THR A 169 7.14 7.89 7.37
N SER A 170 7.95 6.86 7.70
CA SER A 170 8.36 5.83 6.73
C SER A 170 7.16 5.05 6.15
N ILE A 171 6.15 4.69 6.96
CA ILE A 171 4.94 4.06 6.41
C ILE A 171 4.17 5.06 5.54
N GLY A 172 4.10 6.34 5.93
CA GLY A 172 3.51 7.40 5.10
C GLY A 172 4.15 7.49 3.72
N ASP A 173 5.48 7.47 3.66
CA ASP A 173 6.24 7.47 2.41
C ASP A 173 5.98 6.20 1.59
N ASP A 174 5.98 5.02 2.24
CA ASP A 174 5.67 3.75 1.59
C ASP A 174 4.23 3.75 1.01
N VAL A 175 3.26 4.32 1.75
CA VAL A 175 1.87 4.45 1.28
C VAL A 175 1.82 5.28 0.01
N ILE A 176 2.54 6.39 -0.07
CA ILE A 176 2.63 7.21 -1.29
C ILE A 176 3.27 6.39 -2.42
N ALA A 177 4.36 5.67 -2.15
CA ALA A 177 5.10 4.90 -3.14
C ALA A 177 4.30 3.77 -3.81
N VAL A 178 3.22 3.27 -3.20
CA VAL A 178 2.34 2.26 -3.82
C VAL A 178 1.84 2.69 -5.20
N ASP A 179 1.63 3.99 -5.44
CA ASP A 179 1.15 4.47 -6.74
C ASP A 179 2.15 4.24 -7.89
N ASN A 180 3.44 4.06 -7.58
CA ASN A 180 4.49 3.82 -8.57
C ASN A 180 4.58 2.35 -9.01
N ILE A 181 3.86 1.43 -8.36
CA ILE A 181 3.82 0.02 -8.73
C ILE A 181 2.91 -0.14 -9.95
N ASN A 182 3.40 -0.81 -10.99
CA ASN A 182 2.68 -0.90 -12.27
C ASN A 182 1.48 -1.86 -12.22
N GLU A 183 1.55 -2.91 -11.40
CA GLU A 183 0.55 -3.97 -11.40
C GLU A 183 -0.43 -3.87 -10.21
N PRO A 184 -1.76 -3.84 -10.44
CA PRO A 184 -2.74 -3.69 -9.36
C PRO A 184 -2.72 -4.81 -8.31
N SER A 185 -2.36 -6.02 -8.70
CA SER A 185 -2.22 -7.18 -7.79
C SER A 185 -1.07 -6.96 -6.81
N GLU A 186 0.08 -6.50 -7.31
CA GLU A 186 1.25 -6.14 -6.51
C GLU A 186 0.94 -4.94 -5.59
N GLN A 187 0.24 -3.93 -6.09
CA GLN A 187 -0.23 -2.79 -5.27
C GLN A 187 -1.06 -3.23 -4.07
N LEU A 188 -2.01 -4.16 -4.29
CA LEU A 188 -2.86 -4.70 -3.22
C LEU A 188 -2.06 -5.53 -2.22
N MET A 189 -1.06 -6.30 -2.66
CA MET A 189 -0.17 -7.02 -1.74
C MET A 189 0.66 -6.06 -0.89
N SER A 190 1.27 -5.04 -1.49
CA SER A 190 2.03 -4.01 -0.76
C SER A 190 1.17 -3.28 0.27
N ILE A 191 -0.09 -2.97 -0.06
CA ILE A 191 -1.04 -2.41 0.91
C ILE A 191 -1.32 -3.37 2.07
N GLY A 192 -1.42 -4.68 1.79
CA GLY A 192 -1.57 -5.70 2.82
C GLY A 192 -0.39 -5.70 3.81
N GLU A 193 0.84 -5.68 3.29
CA GLU A 193 2.05 -5.59 4.11
C GLU A 193 2.12 -4.29 4.92
N LEU A 194 1.72 -3.17 4.32
CA LEU A 194 1.67 -1.88 5.01
C LEU A 194 0.63 -1.89 6.14
N ALA A 195 -0.53 -2.50 5.94
CA ALA A 195 -1.53 -2.65 6.98
C ALA A 195 -1.00 -3.47 8.18
N GLU A 196 -0.21 -4.52 7.93
CA GLU A 196 0.43 -5.28 9.01
C GLU A 196 1.50 -4.47 9.76
N LYS A 197 2.34 -3.73 9.04
CA LYS A 197 3.33 -2.82 9.64
C LYS A 197 2.61 -1.77 10.48
N PHE A 198 1.52 -1.21 9.96
CA PHE A 198 0.74 -0.18 10.62
C PHE A 198 0.07 -0.69 11.90
N ALA A 199 -0.57 -1.86 11.88
CA ALA A 199 -1.15 -2.48 13.07
C ALA A 199 -0.11 -2.77 14.18
N LYS A 200 1.17 -2.96 13.83
CA LYS A 200 2.26 -3.05 14.81
C LYS A 200 2.58 -1.69 15.42
N ILE A 201 2.54 -0.61 14.64
CA ILE A 201 2.75 0.76 15.13
C ILE A 201 1.61 1.19 16.05
N GLU A 202 0.34 0.94 15.69
CA GLU A 202 -0.81 1.29 16.52
C GLU A 202 -0.69 0.74 17.94
N ARG A 203 -0.37 -0.56 18.07
CA ARG A 203 -0.16 -1.21 19.38
C ARG A 203 1.02 -0.60 20.15
N LYS A 204 2.05 -0.10 19.47
CA LYS A 204 3.18 0.58 20.11
C LYS A 204 2.77 1.97 20.59
N VAL A 205 2.04 2.73 19.77
CA VAL A 205 1.50 4.05 20.11
C VAL A 205 0.58 3.95 21.32
N GLU A 206 -0.37 3.01 21.33
CA GLU A 206 -1.30 2.80 22.45
C GLU A 206 -0.58 2.48 23.78
N LYS A 207 0.50 1.69 23.72
CA LYS A 207 1.35 1.41 24.89
C LYS A 207 2.16 2.62 25.34
N LEU A 208 2.57 3.47 24.40
CA LEU A 208 3.36 4.67 24.68
C LEU A 208 2.48 5.77 25.29
N GLU A 209 1.29 6.00 24.73
CA GLU A 209 0.28 6.93 25.25
C GLU A 209 -0.09 6.63 26.71
N ARG A 210 -0.31 5.35 27.02
CA ARG A 210 -0.55 4.92 28.42
C ARG A 210 0.59 5.26 29.38
N LYS A 211 1.83 5.32 28.89
CA LYS A 211 2.99 5.73 29.70
C LYS A 211 3.10 7.24 29.81
N LEU A 212 2.81 7.97 28.74
CA LEU A 212 2.82 9.44 28.71
C LEU A 212 1.71 10.06 29.56
N HIS A 213 0.56 9.39 29.70
CA HIS A 213 -0.55 9.89 30.50
C HIS A 213 -0.34 9.74 32.01
N ASN A 214 0.64 8.96 32.44
CA ASN A 214 0.93 8.69 33.85
C ASN A 214 2.32 9.24 34.22
N PRO A 215 2.48 10.57 34.34
CA PRO A 215 3.71 11.15 34.84
C PRO A 215 3.94 10.73 36.28
N GLU A 216 4.96 9.93 36.51
CA GLU A 216 5.41 9.52 37.84
C GLU A 216 6.91 9.79 37.97
N GLY A 217 7.28 10.49 39.04
CA GLY A 217 8.68 10.64 39.43
C GLY A 217 9.21 12.08 39.39
N MET A 218 10.53 12.17 39.49
CA MET A 218 11.27 13.43 39.62
C MET A 218 11.47 14.17 38.29
N VAL A 219 11.16 13.54 37.16
CA VAL A 219 11.35 14.07 35.82
C VAL A 219 10.00 14.24 35.13
N LYS A 220 9.76 15.41 34.55
CA LYS A 220 8.57 15.72 33.76
C LYS A 220 8.65 15.06 32.38
N HIS A 221 7.51 14.65 31.87
CA HIS A 221 7.40 14.31 30.45
C HIS A 221 7.67 15.54 29.59
N ALA A 222 8.46 15.37 28.54
CA ALA A 222 8.61 16.43 27.54
C ALA A 222 7.25 16.73 26.87
N ILE A 223 7.03 17.99 26.51
CA ILE A 223 5.87 18.37 25.71
C ILE A 223 6.05 17.79 24.31
N ILE A 224 5.25 16.80 23.95
CA ILE A 224 5.21 16.24 22.61
C ILE A 224 4.25 17.08 21.79
N SER A 225 4.77 17.89 20.85
CA SER A 225 3.96 18.74 19.98
C SER A 225 3.13 17.94 18.97
N ASP A 226 3.63 16.78 18.56
CA ASP A 226 3.02 15.92 17.55
C ASP A 226 2.12 14.88 18.21
N ASN A 227 0.80 15.02 18.03
CA ASN A 227 -0.15 14.01 18.48
C ASN A 227 0.01 12.73 17.63
N LEU A 228 0.68 11.72 18.23
CA LEU A 228 0.93 10.43 17.59
C LEU A 228 -0.37 9.74 17.18
N TYR A 229 -1.40 9.84 18.01
CA TYR A 229 -2.70 9.24 17.77
C TYR A 229 -3.38 9.85 16.53
N ASP A 230 -3.34 11.17 16.39
CA ASP A 230 -3.91 11.85 15.21
C ASP A 230 -3.17 11.47 13.93
N ARG A 231 -1.84 11.37 13.97
CA ARG A 231 -1.04 10.92 12.80
C ARG A 231 -1.35 9.48 12.42
N VAL A 232 -1.54 8.61 13.41
CA VAL A 232 -2.00 7.23 13.19
C VAL A 232 -3.36 7.24 12.49
N ILE A 233 -4.37 7.93 13.02
CA ILE A 233 -5.70 7.98 12.40
C ILE A 233 -5.63 8.49 10.95
N GLN A 234 -4.87 9.56 10.70
CA GLN A 234 -4.72 10.11 9.35
C GLN A 234 -4.12 9.08 8.38
N LEU A 235 -3.08 8.38 8.81
CA LEU A 235 -2.40 7.38 7.99
C LEU A 235 -3.28 6.13 7.79
N GLN A 236 -4.03 5.70 8.79
CA GLN A 236 -5.01 4.61 8.67
C GLN A 236 -6.09 4.95 7.64
N ASN A 237 -6.68 6.14 7.74
CA ASN A 237 -7.69 6.60 6.78
C ASN A 237 -7.13 6.68 5.36
N ALA A 238 -5.90 7.17 5.21
CA ALA A 238 -5.23 7.22 3.91
C ALA A 238 -4.98 5.82 3.31
N LEU A 239 -4.55 4.86 4.14
CA LEU A 239 -4.33 3.48 3.72
C LEU A 239 -5.65 2.79 3.33
N ASP A 240 -6.71 2.98 4.11
CA ASP A 240 -8.03 2.40 3.84
C ASP A 240 -8.67 2.98 2.57
N ASP A 241 -8.60 4.30 2.39
CA ASP A 241 -9.06 4.96 1.16
C ASP A 241 -8.31 4.42 -0.06
N LYS A 242 -6.97 4.28 0.05
CA LYS A 242 -6.14 3.74 -1.03
C LYS A 242 -6.49 2.29 -1.35
N LYS A 243 -6.65 1.45 -0.33
CA LYS A 243 -7.08 0.05 -0.47
C LYS A 243 -8.43 -0.07 -1.18
N LYS A 244 -9.39 0.78 -0.79
CA LYS A 244 -10.72 0.82 -1.41
C LYS A 244 -10.63 1.19 -2.88
N LYS A 245 -9.94 2.29 -3.20
CA LYS A 245 -9.74 2.76 -4.59
C LYS A 245 -9.09 1.70 -5.48
N LEU A 246 -8.06 1.01 -4.99
CA LEU A 246 -7.39 -0.05 -5.73
C LEU A 246 -8.26 -1.29 -5.91
N THR A 247 -9.02 -1.68 -4.89
CA THR A 247 -9.98 -2.78 -4.99
C THR A 247 -11.06 -2.47 -6.03
N ASP A 248 -11.59 -1.25 -6.03
CA ASP A 248 -12.58 -0.81 -7.01
C ASP A 248 -11.98 -0.79 -8.43
N ARG A 249 -10.75 -0.30 -8.58
CA ARG A 249 -10.03 -0.30 -9.87
C ARG A 249 -9.78 -1.72 -10.40
N ALA A 250 -9.35 -2.64 -9.53
CA ALA A 250 -9.13 -4.04 -9.91
C ALA A 250 -10.44 -4.71 -10.36
N LYS A 251 -11.54 -4.47 -9.64
CA LYS A 251 -12.88 -4.91 -10.04
C LYS A 251 -13.28 -4.34 -11.40
N LEU A 252 -13.07 -3.03 -11.62
CA LEU A 252 -13.38 -2.38 -12.89
C LEU A 252 -12.62 -3.03 -14.05
N TYR A 253 -11.30 -3.24 -13.92
CA TYR A 253 -10.53 -3.92 -14.98
C TYR A 253 -11.06 -5.32 -15.30
N SER A 254 -11.37 -6.13 -14.28
CA SER A 254 -11.93 -7.46 -14.48
C SER A 254 -13.30 -7.42 -15.16
N THR A 255 -14.18 -6.49 -14.74
CA THR A 255 -15.52 -6.35 -15.32
C THR A 255 -15.46 -5.79 -16.73
N THR A 256 -14.56 -4.83 -17.02
CA THR A 256 -14.35 -4.31 -18.38
C THR A 256 -13.93 -5.43 -19.33
N ALA A 257 -12.94 -6.25 -18.95
CA ALA A 257 -12.51 -7.37 -19.77
C ALA A 257 -13.64 -8.39 -20.04
N ALA A 258 -14.49 -8.66 -19.05
CA ALA A 258 -15.65 -9.54 -19.21
C ALA A 258 -16.72 -8.94 -20.14
N ILE A 259 -17.02 -7.64 -20.01
CA ILE A 259 -17.96 -6.93 -20.89
C ILE A 259 -17.44 -6.90 -22.34
N ASP A 260 -16.15 -6.65 -22.54
CA ASP A 260 -15.53 -6.64 -23.87
C ASP A 260 -15.61 -8.03 -24.54
N LEU A 261 -15.46 -9.11 -23.76
CA LEU A 261 -15.64 -10.48 -24.24
C LEU A 261 -17.10 -10.75 -24.66
N ILE A 262 -18.08 -10.33 -23.86
CA ILE A 262 -19.50 -10.45 -24.21
C ILE A 262 -19.79 -9.66 -25.50
N ASN A 263 -19.31 -8.42 -25.59
CA ASN A 263 -19.49 -7.59 -26.78
C ASN A 263 -18.92 -8.25 -28.03
N LYS A 264 -17.71 -8.81 -27.93
CA LYS A 264 -17.07 -9.53 -29.04
C LYS A 264 -17.93 -10.73 -29.48
N ASN A 265 -18.38 -11.56 -28.54
CA ASN A 265 -19.20 -12.74 -28.85
C ASN A 265 -20.55 -12.36 -29.49
N VAL A 266 -21.20 -11.30 -29.01
CA VAL A 266 -22.46 -10.80 -29.60
C VAL A 266 -22.24 -10.36 -31.04
N ASN A 267 -21.17 -9.61 -31.31
CA ASN A 267 -20.84 -9.17 -32.67
C ASN A 267 -20.48 -10.35 -33.59
N GLU A 268 -19.82 -11.39 -33.08
CA GLU A 268 -19.54 -12.61 -33.85
C GLU A 268 -20.82 -13.37 -34.19
N MET A 269 -21.77 -13.50 -33.26
CA MET A 269 -23.06 -14.16 -33.52
C MET A 269 -23.93 -13.40 -34.53
N GLU A 270 -23.91 -12.06 -34.52
CA GLU A 270 -24.64 -11.25 -35.53
C GLU A 270 -24.14 -11.52 -36.97
N GLN A 271 -22.87 -11.88 -37.13
CA GLN A 271 -22.26 -12.07 -38.46
C GLN A 271 -22.46 -13.48 -39.02
N ILE A 272 -22.88 -14.46 -38.21
CA ILE A 272 -23.07 -15.83 -38.66
C ILE A 272 -24.45 -15.97 -39.33
N PRO A 273 -24.54 -16.37 -40.62
CA PRO A 273 -25.82 -16.62 -41.26
C PRO A 273 -26.47 -17.88 -40.67
N LEU A 274 -27.59 -17.71 -39.97
CA LEU A 274 -28.37 -18.81 -39.40
C LEU A 274 -29.37 -19.34 -40.43
N GLN A 275 -29.23 -20.60 -40.85
CA GLN A 275 -30.02 -21.18 -41.95
C GLN A 275 -31.21 -21.99 -41.45
N THR A 276 -31.06 -22.68 -40.32
CA THR A 276 -32.10 -23.56 -39.76
C THR A 276 -32.80 -22.96 -38.53
N VAL A 277 -34.01 -23.43 -38.21
CA VAL A 277 -34.75 -23.00 -37.00
C VAL A 277 -34.04 -23.45 -35.73
N GLU A 278 -33.39 -24.63 -35.76
CA GLU A 278 -32.59 -25.16 -34.65
C GLU A 278 -31.41 -24.23 -34.31
N GLU A 279 -30.66 -23.79 -35.33
CA GLU A 279 -29.54 -22.85 -35.19
C GLU A 279 -30.01 -21.51 -34.61
N GLN A 280 -31.16 -21.01 -35.07
CA GLN A 280 -31.74 -19.76 -34.57
C GLN A 280 -32.19 -19.88 -33.10
N ASN A 281 -32.79 -21.01 -32.70
CA ASN A 281 -33.14 -21.26 -31.31
C ASN A 281 -31.91 -21.40 -30.41
N SER A 282 -30.84 -22.04 -30.89
CA SER A 282 -29.59 -22.15 -30.12
C SER A 282 -28.94 -20.79 -29.91
N ALA A 283 -28.85 -19.97 -30.97
CA ALA A 283 -28.33 -18.62 -30.88
C ALA A 283 -29.17 -17.72 -29.95
N LEU A 284 -30.50 -17.89 -29.96
CA LEU A 284 -31.40 -17.17 -29.05
C LEU A 284 -31.10 -17.50 -27.58
N ASN A 285 -31.00 -18.78 -27.24
CA ASN A 285 -30.66 -19.22 -25.88
C ASN A 285 -29.29 -18.70 -25.44
N GLU A 286 -28.30 -18.69 -26.34
CA GLU A 286 -26.96 -18.19 -26.03
C GLU A 286 -26.97 -16.67 -25.78
N LEU A 287 -27.68 -15.89 -26.60
CA LEU A 287 -27.86 -14.45 -26.40
C LEU A 287 -28.61 -14.14 -25.10
N GLU A 288 -29.66 -14.89 -24.75
CA GLU A 288 -30.34 -14.76 -23.46
C GLU A 288 -29.40 -15.07 -22.27
N GLY A 289 -28.56 -16.10 -22.41
CA GLY A 289 -27.51 -16.42 -21.43
C GLY A 289 -26.52 -15.26 -21.27
N LYS A 290 -26.05 -14.68 -22.39
CA LYS A 290 -25.14 -13.53 -22.40
C LYS A 290 -25.77 -12.26 -21.84
N LYS A 291 -27.07 -12.05 -22.07
CA LYS A 291 -27.84 -10.96 -21.45
C LYS A 291 -27.82 -11.10 -19.93
N HIS A 292 -28.13 -12.28 -19.40
CA HIS A 292 -28.11 -12.51 -17.95
C HIS A 292 -26.70 -12.35 -17.36
N GLU A 293 -25.67 -12.82 -18.06
CA GLU A 293 -24.27 -12.62 -17.66
C GLU A 293 -23.94 -11.11 -17.55
N LEU A 294 -24.33 -10.33 -18.56
CA LEU A 294 -24.11 -8.88 -18.58
C LEU A 294 -24.92 -8.15 -17.50
N GLU A 295 -26.19 -8.51 -17.29
CA GLU A 295 -27.02 -7.94 -16.21
C GLU A 295 -26.40 -8.18 -14.83
N ASN A 296 -25.80 -9.35 -14.60
CA ASN A 296 -25.11 -9.65 -13.35
C ASN A 296 -23.83 -8.84 -13.21
N LEU A 297 -22.99 -8.77 -14.25
CA LEU A 297 -21.76 -7.97 -14.23
C LEU A 297 -22.03 -6.50 -13.93
N LEU A 298 -23.11 -5.93 -14.49
CA LEU A 298 -23.47 -4.53 -14.29
C LEU A 298 -23.90 -4.19 -12.85
N LYS A 299 -24.48 -5.14 -12.11
CA LYS A 299 -24.87 -4.96 -10.70
C LYS A 299 -23.66 -4.84 -9.79
N ASP A 300 -22.56 -5.51 -10.13
CA ASP A 300 -21.36 -5.60 -9.30
C ASP A 300 -20.34 -4.47 -9.58
N ILE A 301 -20.63 -3.56 -10.52
CA ILE A 301 -19.76 -2.43 -10.85
C ILE A 301 -19.75 -1.40 -9.71
N PRO A 302 -18.56 -0.98 -9.22
CA PRO A 302 -18.44 0.08 -8.22
C PRO A 302 -19.16 1.38 -8.59
N MET A 303 -19.73 2.06 -7.60
CA MET A 303 -20.38 3.37 -7.77
C MET A 303 -19.35 4.51 -7.72
N ASN A 304 -18.53 4.63 -8.77
CA ASN A 304 -17.60 5.73 -8.98
C ASN A 304 -17.67 6.22 -10.44
N ASP A 305 -16.98 7.31 -10.78
CA ASP A 305 -17.10 7.94 -12.11
C ASP A 305 -16.73 6.99 -13.26
N GLU A 306 -15.67 6.21 -13.10
CA GLU A 306 -15.24 5.21 -14.10
C GLU A 306 -16.23 4.04 -14.20
N GLY A 307 -16.73 3.56 -13.07
CA GLY A 307 -17.76 2.53 -13.00
C GLY A 307 -19.09 2.99 -13.60
N ASN A 308 -19.46 4.25 -13.42
CA ASN A 308 -20.65 4.82 -14.04
C ASN A 308 -20.53 4.82 -15.58
N LYS A 309 -19.36 5.22 -16.12
CA LYS A 309 -19.08 5.13 -17.57
C LYS A 309 -19.14 3.69 -18.09
N LEU A 310 -18.55 2.74 -17.36
CA LEU A 310 -18.60 1.32 -17.73
C LEU A 310 -20.04 0.78 -17.73
N ARG A 311 -20.84 1.18 -16.72
CA ARG A 311 -22.24 0.81 -16.60
C ARG A 311 -23.08 1.39 -17.74
N GLU A 312 -22.83 2.63 -18.15
CA GLU A 312 -23.47 3.22 -19.33
C GLU A 312 -23.14 2.44 -20.62
N ASN A 313 -21.87 2.08 -20.83
CA ASN A 313 -21.48 1.29 -21.99
C ASN A 313 -22.12 -0.12 -21.98
N GLY A 314 -22.13 -0.79 -20.82
CA GLY A 314 -22.78 -2.09 -20.69
C GLY A 314 -24.30 -2.01 -20.82
N ASN A 315 -24.95 -0.94 -20.37
CA ASN A 315 -26.38 -0.69 -20.61
C ASN A 315 -26.69 -0.49 -22.10
N ARG A 316 -25.81 0.19 -22.84
CA ARG A 316 -25.92 0.31 -24.30
C ARG A 316 -25.80 -1.07 -24.97
N LEU A 317 -24.85 -1.89 -24.54
CA LEU A 317 -24.71 -3.26 -25.03
C LEU A 317 -25.92 -4.12 -24.69
N LEU A 318 -26.50 -3.99 -23.48
CA LEU A 318 -27.76 -4.65 -23.12
C LEU A 318 -28.91 -4.24 -24.04
N ALA A 319 -29.02 -2.97 -24.41
CA ALA A 319 -30.05 -2.51 -25.34
C ALA A 319 -29.87 -3.18 -26.72
N GLN A 320 -28.64 -3.23 -27.24
CA GLN A 320 -28.32 -3.94 -28.48
C GLN A 320 -28.66 -5.43 -28.40
N LEU A 321 -28.29 -6.10 -27.30
CA LEU A 321 -28.61 -7.50 -27.04
C LEU A 321 -30.11 -7.76 -27.02
N ASN A 322 -30.89 -6.89 -26.35
CA ASN A 322 -32.35 -7.00 -26.32
C ASN A 322 -32.97 -6.82 -27.71
N ASP A 323 -32.47 -5.88 -28.51
CA ASP A 323 -32.94 -5.68 -29.88
C ASP A 323 -32.63 -6.91 -30.75
N ASN A 324 -31.46 -7.52 -30.60
CA ASN A 324 -31.08 -8.75 -31.31
C ASN A 324 -31.92 -9.95 -30.92
N ILE A 325 -32.10 -10.18 -29.62
CA ILE A 325 -32.96 -11.24 -29.09
C ILE A 325 -34.37 -11.06 -29.66
N LYS A 326 -34.93 -9.85 -29.62
CA LYS A 326 -36.26 -9.57 -30.15
C LYS A 326 -36.36 -9.91 -31.65
N ARG A 327 -35.41 -9.42 -32.46
CA ARG A 327 -35.38 -9.70 -33.91
C ARG A 327 -35.30 -11.19 -34.22
N LEU A 328 -34.50 -11.94 -33.47
CA LEU A 328 -34.33 -13.38 -33.67
C LEU A 328 -35.57 -14.15 -33.21
N THR A 329 -36.17 -13.77 -32.08
CA THR A 329 -37.45 -14.33 -31.60
C THR A 329 -38.58 -14.11 -32.60
N ASP A 330 -38.71 -12.89 -33.14
CA ASP A 330 -39.71 -12.59 -34.17
C ASP A 330 -39.51 -13.46 -35.42
N ALA A 331 -38.26 -13.59 -35.90
CA ALA A 331 -37.91 -14.39 -37.08
C ALA A 331 -38.15 -15.90 -36.87
N VAL A 332 -37.80 -16.44 -35.70
CA VAL A 332 -38.11 -17.83 -35.32
C VAL A 332 -39.62 -18.03 -35.26
N GLY A 333 -40.34 -17.11 -34.62
CA GLY A 333 -41.79 -17.16 -34.49
C GLY A 333 -42.51 -17.19 -35.83
N GLU A 334 -42.10 -16.36 -36.79
CA GLU A 334 -42.63 -16.36 -38.16
C GLU A 334 -42.39 -17.70 -38.87
N LYS A 335 -41.17 -18.27 -38.78
CA LYS A 335 -40.86 -19.58 -39.39
C LYS A 335 -41.65 -20.71 -38.74
N VAL A 336 -41.78 -20.71 -37.42
CA VAL A 336 -42.57 -21.71 -36.68
C VAL A 336 -44.06 -21.61 -37.05
N ALA A 337 -44.62 -20.41 -37.16
CA ALA A 337 -46.01 -20.19 -37.58
C ALA A 337 -46.25 -20.66 -39.03
N ALA A 338 -45.28 -20.43 -39.92
CA ALA A 338 -45.32 -20.93 -41.29
C ALA A 338 -45.28 -22.47 -41.34
N LEU A 339 -44.42 -23.10 -40.53
CA LEU A 339 -44.35 -24.56 -40.39
C LEU A 339 -45.64 -25.14 -39.80
N ALA A 340 -46.23 -24.50 -38.79
CA ALA A 340 -47.50 -24.92 -38.21
C ALA A 340 -48.65 -24.83 -39.23
N SER A 341 -48.68 -23.73 -40.01
CA SER A 341 -49.67 -23.53 -41.08
C SER A 341 -49.51 -24.58 -42.19
N PHE A 342 -48.26 -24.90 -42.57
CA PHE A 342 -47.96 -25.99 -43.50
C PHE A 342 -48.42 -27.35 -42.98
N ASN A 343 -48.15 -27.66 -41.71
CA ASN A 343 -48.57 -28.91 -41.08
C ASN A 343 -50.10 -29.01 -40.97
N ALA A 344 -50.80 -27.93 -40.63
CA ALA A 344 -52.26 -27.92 -40.59
C ALA A 344 -52.88 -28.19 -41.98
N ILE A 345 -52.32 -27.59 -43.03
CA ILE A 345 -52.74 -27.87 -44.42
C ILE A 345 -52.46 -29.33 -44.78
N LYS A 346 -51.29 -29.86 -44.39
CA LYS A 346 -50.93 -31.26 -44.60
C LYS A 346 -51.92 -32.20 -43.91
N ASP A 347 -52.25 -31.96 -42.64
CA ASP A 347 -53.17 -32.79 -41.86
C ASP A 347 -54.59 -32.72 -42.44
N GLU A 348 -55.02 -31.56 -42.92
CA GLU A 348 -56.33 -31.42 -43.60
C GLU A 348 -56.37 -32.21 -44.92
N ILE A 349 -55.29 -32.15 -45.72
CA ILE A 349 -55.15 -32.97 -46.94
C ILE A 349 -55.16 -34.47 -46.59
N GLU A 350 -54.45 -34.87 -45.53
CA GLU A 350 -54.32 -36.27 -45.09
C GLU A 350 -55.67 -36.81 -44.55
N THR A 351 -56.46 -35.96 -43.89
CA THR A 351 -57.83 -36.26 -43.43
C THR A 351 -58.80 -36.38 -44.60
N GLN A 352 -58.72 -35.46 -45.57
CA GLN A 352 -59.54 -35.51 -46.79
C GLN A 352 -59.26 -36.78 -47.62
N LEU A 353 -57.99 -37.15 -47.79
CA LEU A 353 -57.59 -38.39 -48.46
C LEU A 353 -58.09 -39.64 -47.73
N SER A 354 -58.04 -39.65 -46.40
CA SER A 354 -58.49 -40.79 -45.58
C SER A 354 -60.02 -40.96 -45.57
N SER A 355 -60.77 -39.91 -45.90
CA SER A 355 -62.25 -39.90 -45.97
C SER A 355 -62.84 -40.36 -47.30
N MET A 356 -62.01 -40.64 -48.31
CA MET A 356 -62.48 -41.16 -49.59
C MET A 356 -62.90 -42.64 -49.47
N PRO A 357 -64.14 -43.02 -49.81
CA PRO A 357 -64.58 -44.42 -49.74
C PRO A 357 -63.89 -45.28 -50.80
N ASN A 358 -63.41 -46.46 -50.41
CA ASN A 358 -62.71 -47.42 -51.29
C ASN A 358 -63.62 -48.16 -52.31
N GLU A 359 -64.93 -47.89 -52.35
CA GLU A 359 -65.85 -48.42 -53.36
C GLU A 359 -66.79 -47.30 -53.85
N ILE A 360 -66.68 -46.95 -55.13
CA ILE A 360 -67.47 -45.87 -55.77
C ILE A 360 -68.68 -46.50 -56.47
N ASN A 361 -69.89 -46.18 -56.00
CA ASN A 361 -71.15 -46.52 -56.68
C ASN A 361 -71.52 -45.39 -57.68
N PRO A 362 -71.70 -45.65 -59.01
CA PRO A 362 -71.67 -44.61 -60.04
C PRO A 362 -72.88 -43.67 -60.11
N PHE A 363 -73.89 -43.82 -59.24
CA PHE A 363 -75.18 -43.11 -59.39
C PHE A 363 -75.43 -41.96 -58.39
N GLU A 364 -74.59 -41.78 -57.36
CA GLU A 364 -74.71 -40.66 -56.41
C GLU A 364 -73.73 -39.51 -56.67
N LEU A 365 -72.86 -39.64 -57.69
CA LEU A 365 -71.82 -38.65 -57.99
C LEU A 365 -72.38 -37.33 -58.51
N ASP A 366 -73.51 -37.34 -59.22
CA ASP A 366 -73.94 -36.17 -60.00
C ASP A 366 -74.64 -35.09 -59.15
N HIS A 367 -75.14 -35.45 -57.96
CA HIS A 367 -75.89 -34.50 -57.11
C HIS A 367 -75.09 -33.90 -55.94
N GLN A 368 -73.99 -34.52 -55.51
CA GLN A 368 -73.10 -33.96 -54.48
C GLN A 368 -71.85 -33.25 -55.03
N LEU A 369 -71.53 -33.43 -56.32
CA LEU A 369 -70.40 -32.74 -56.99
C LEU A 369 -70.67 -31.25 -57.30
N CYS A 370 -71.93 -30.78 -57.29
CA CYS A 370 -72.24 -29.40 -57.67
C CYS A 370 -72.03 -28.37 -56.55
N ASP A 371 -72.15 -28.72 -55.27
CA ASP A 371 -72.04 -27.74 -54.17
C ASP A 371 -70.66 -27.70 -53.48
N ILE A 372 -69.85 -28.76 -53.59
CA ILE A 372 -68.50 -28.80 -52.97
C ILE A 372 -67.40 -28.47 -54.00
N ASN A 373 -67.63 -28.69 -55.30
CA ASN A 373 -66.55 -28.70 -56.30
C ASN A 373 -66.38 -27.41 -57.10
N VAL A 374 -67.19 -26.37 -56.88
CA VAL A 374 -66.99 -25.08 -57.57
C VAL A 374 -66.19 -24.11 -56.70
N SER A 375 -66.46 -24.00 -55.40
CA SER A 375 -65.69 -23.09 -54.52
C SER A 375 -64.30 -23.62 -54.15
N LEU A 376 -64.17 -24.93 -53.86
CA LEU A 376 -62.87 -25.52 -53.51
C LEU A 376 -61.95 -25.63 -54.73
N LEU A 377 -62.50 -26.01 -55.89
CA LEU A 377 -61.75 -26.05 -57.14
C LEU A 377 -61.43 -24.64 -57.61
N PHE A 378 -62.28 -23.63 -57.40
CA PHE A 378 -61.92 -22.24 -57.71
C PHE A 378 -60.86 -21.67 -56.76
N TYR A 379 -60.84 -22.05 -55.47
CA TYR A 379 -59.79 -21.61 -54.52
C TYR A 379 -58.49 -22.41 -54.62
N LEU A 380 -58.52 -23.74 -54.83
CA LEU A 380 -57.34 -24.53 -55.18
C LEU A 380 -56.81 -24.14 -56.55
N TYR A 381 -57.67 -23.85 -57.53
CA TYR A 381 -57.23 -23.34 -58.82
C TYR A 381 -56.77 -21.89 -58.70
N LEU A 382 -57.31 -20.99 -57.86
CA LEU A 382 -56.71 -19.66 -57.66
C LEU A 382 -55.43 -19.70 -56.82
N PHE A 383 -55.33 -20.55 -55.81
CA PHE A 383 -54.16 -20.65 -54.94
C PHE A 383 -53.05 -21.44 -55.61
N ALA A 384 -53.36 -22.59 -56.22
CA ALA A 384 -52.43 -23.29 -57.10
C ALA A 384 -52.15 -22.47 -58.36
N PHE A 385 -53.09 -21.79 -59.02
CA PHE A 385 -52.72 -20.90 -60.13
C PHE A 385 -51.92 -19.70 -59.63
N LYS A 386 -52.09 -19.16 -58.42
CA LYS A 386 -51.24 -18.03 -57.95
C LYS A 386 -49.86 -18.50 -57.48
N TYR A 387 -49.74 -19.64 -56.80
CA TYR A 387 -48.47 -20.24 -56.39
C TYR A 387 -47.76 -20.96 -57.52
N PHE A 388 -48.48 -21.68 -58.37
CA PHE A 388 -47.95 -22.34 -59.57
C PHE A 388 -47.71 -21.29 -60.66
N LEU A 389 -48.55 -20.28 -60.90
CA LEU A 389 -48.15 -19.19 -61.81
C LEU A 389 -47.02 -18.35 -61.19
N SER A 390 -46.92 -18.13 -59.87
CA SER A 390 -45.75 -17.45 -59.29
C SER A 390 -44.50 -18.32 -59.25
N PHE A 391 -44.59 -19.61 -58.96
CA PHE A 391 -43.47 -20.55 -58.91
C PHE A 391 -43.03 -20.92 -60.32
N PHE A 392 -43.97 -21.13 -61.25
CA PHE A 392 -43.72 -21.44 -62.66
C PHE A 392 -43.40 -20.16 -63.44
N ILE A 393 -43.90 -18.96 -63.11
CA ILE A 393 -43.33 -17.70 -63.64
C ILE A 393 -41.95 -17.46 -63.03
N ASN A 394 -41.71 -17.67 -61.74
CA ASN A 394 -40.38 -17.38 -61.17
C ASN A 394 -39.34 -18.46 -61.57
N GLU A 395 -39.73 -19.72 -61.72
CA GLU A 395 -38.91 -20.80 -62.31
C GLU A 395 -38.82 -20.67 -63.83
N LEU A 396 -39.87 -20.38 -64.61
CA LEU A 396 -39.67 -20.06 -66.03
C LEU A 396 -38.90 -18.76 -66.20
N PHE A 397 -39.04 -17.77 -65.32
CA PHE A 397 -38.29 -16.52 -65.42
C PHE A 397 -36.84 -16.75 -64.99
N GLN A 398 -36.56 -17.58 -63.99
CA GLN A 398 -35.19 -17.99 -63.67
C GLN A 398 -34.60 -18.93 -64.72
N TYR A 399 -35.35 -19.89 -65.24
CA TYR A 399 -34.91 -20.85 -66.25
C TYR A 399 -34.78 -20.21 -67.62
N CYS A 400 -35.74 -19.37 -68.05
CA CYS A 400 -35.60 -18.51 -69.22
C CYS A 400 -34.55 -17.43 -68.98
N SER A 401 -34.40 -16.80 -67.80
CA SER A 401 -33.30 -15.86 -67.54
C SER A 401 -31.96 -16.57 -67.58
N HIS A 402 -31.85 -17.79 -67.09
CA HIS A 402 -30.62 -18.57 -67.13
C HIS A 402 -30.33 -19.03 -68.56
N ILE A 403 -31.31 -19.49 -69.32
CA ILE A 403 -31.18 -19.84 -70.75
C ILE A 403 -30.85 -18.59 -71.59
N LEU A 404 -31.52 -17.46 -71.35
CA LEU A 404 -31.27 -16.20 -72.04
C LEU A 404 -29.89 -15.67 -71.67
N LYS A 405 -29.46 -15.72 -70.40
CA LYS A 405 -28.09 -15.37 -69.98
C LYS A 405 -27.05 -16.29 -70.60
N THR A 406 -27.31 -17.60 -70.66
CA THR A 406 -26.40 -18.56 -71.28
C THR A 406 -26.33 -18.37 -72.80
N LEU A 407 -27.46 -18.12 -73.48
CA LEU A 407 -27.52 -17.80 -74.92
C LEU A 407 -26.86 -16.46 -75.21
N LEU A 408 -27.15 -15.42 -74.41
CA LEU A 408 -26.55 -14.09 -74.53
C LEU A 408 -25.04 -14.17 -74.29
N PHE A 409 -24.57 -14.91 -73.29
CA PHE A 409 -23.14 -15.15 -73.05
C PHE A 409 -22.49 -15.93 -74.20
N PHE A 410 -23.18 -16.92 -74.77
CA PHE A 410 -22.73 -17.66 -75.94
C PHE A 410 -22.63 -16.78 -77.19
N TYR A 411 -23.62 -15.92 -77.45
CA TYR A 411 -23.62 -14.99 -78.58
C TYR A 411 -22.64 -13.84 -78.39
N LEU A 412 -22.51 -13.26 -77.19
CA LEU A 412 -21.45 -12.28 -76.87
C LEU A 412 -20.06 -12.89 -77.01
N GLY A 413 -19.87 -14.13 -76.54
CA GLY A 413 -18.61 -14.85 -76.71
C GLY A 413 -18.24 -15.04 -78.18
N LYS A 414 -19.21 -15.43 -79.02
CA LYS A 414 -19.01 -15.53 -80.47
C LYS A 414 -18.77 -14.16 -81.13
N LEU A 415 -19.49 -13.12 -80.72
CA LEU A 415 -19.28 -11.75 -81.21
C LEU A 415 -17.84 -11.29 -80.91
N LEU A 416 -17.37 -11.51 -79.68
CA LEU A 416 -16.04 -11.09 -79.24
C LEU A 416 -14.91 -11.88 -79.92
N ILE A 417 -15.14 -13.15 -80.23
CA ILE A 417 -14.21 -13.96 -81.04
C ILE A 417 -14.17 -13.46 -82.48
N LEU A 418 -15.32 -13.14 -83.09
CA LEU A 418 -15.40 -12.62 -84.45
C LEU A 418 -14.81 -11.21 -84.58
N GLU A 419 -15.02 -10.33 -83.60
CA GLU A 419 -14.36 -9.00 -83.55
C GLU A 419 -12.84 -9.13 -83.41
N ARG A 420 -12.36 -10.06 -82.58
CA ARG A 420 -10.91 -10.34 -82.50
C ARG A 420 -10.35 -10.90 -83.81
N LEU A 421 -11.10 -11.75 -84.51
CA LEU A 421 -10.71 -12.28 -85.82
C LEU A 421 -10.68 -11.17 -86.88
N LYS A 422 -11.68 -10.29 -86.87
CA LYS A 422 -11.73 -9.10 -87.73
C LYS A 422 -10.51 -8.22 -87.50
N ASN A 423 -10.24 -7.82 -86.25
CA ASN A 423 -9.08 -6.98 -85.91
C ASN A 423 -7.76 -7.64 -86.32
N LYS A 424 -7.61 -8.95 -86.11
CA LYS A 424 -6.43 -9.70 -86.55
C LYS A 424 -6.25 -9.74 -88.06
N ILE A 425 -7.34 -9.72 -88.83
CA ILE A 425 -7.30 -9.66 -90.30
C ILE A 425 -6.97 -8.22 -90.74
N ASP A 426 -7.56 -7.21 -90.09
CA ASP A 426 -7.29 -5.80 -90.37
C ASP A 426 -5.82 -5.44 -90.13
N ASP A 427 -5.20 -6.02 -89.09
CA ASP A 427 -3.79 -5.82 -88.73
C ASP A 427 -2.79 -6.47 -89.71
N ILE A 428 -3.24 -7.27 -90.68
CA ILE A 428 -2.34 -7.89 -91.68
C ILE A 428 -1.94 -6.85 -92.72
N ASP A 429 -0.66 -6.47 -92.74
CA ASP A 429 -0.06 -5.54 -93.69
C ASP A 429 -0.08 -6.12 -95.13
N GLU A 430 -0.91 -5.51 -95.98
CA GLU A 430 -1.15 -5.95 -97.36
C GLU A 430 0.08 -5.80 -98.26
N ARG A 431 1.09 -5.02 -97.84
CA ARG A 431 2.34 -4.84 -98.59
C ARG A 431 3.16 -6.12 -98.75
N ASN A 432 2.88 -7.15 -97.94
CA ASN A 432 3.59 -8.42 -97.93
C ASN A 432 2.78 -9.59 -98.53
N LEU A 433 1.62 -9.33 -99.16
CA LEU A 433 0.73 -10.34 -99.73
C LEU A 433 0.66 -10.23 -101.27
N ASP A 434 0.45 -11.35 -101.95
CA ASP A 434 0.15 -11.39 -103.39
C ASP A 434 -1.36 -11.11 -103.65
N VAL A 435 -1.70 -10.82 -104.92
CA VAL A 435 -3.06 -10.40 -105.31
C VAL A 435 -4.14 -11.42 -104.95
N ASP A 436 -3.82 -12.71 -105.04
CA ASP A 436 -4.75 -13.80 -104.71
C ASP A 436 -5.03 -13.82 -103.19
N LYS A 437 -3.99 -13.66 -102.36
CA LYS A 437 -4.13 -13.57 -100.90
C LYS A 437 -4.84 -12.29 -100.44
N ILE A 438 -4.64 -11.16 -101.13
CA ILE A 438 -5.38 -9.93 -100.85
C ILE A 438 -6.88 -10.13 -101.14
N THR A 439 -7.21 -10.79 -102.24
CA THR A 439 -8.60 -11.12 -102.60
C THR A 439 -9.23 -12.08 -101.59
N GLU A 440 -8.49 -13.09 -101.14
CA GLU A 440 -8.94 -14.02 -100.10
C GLU A 440 -9.14 -13.33 -98.75
N LYS A 441 -8.23 -12.41 -98.36
CA LYS A 441 -8.36 -11.55 -97.18
C LYS A 441 -9.64 -10.73 -97.23
N GLN A 442 -9.91 -10.05 -98.35
CA GLN A 442 -11.11 -9.22 -98.53
C GLN A 442 -12.41 -10.05 -98.48
N ASN A 443 -12.43 -11.24 -99.07
CA ASN A 443 -13.57 -12.15 -99.00
C ASN A 443 -13.81 -12.68 -97.57
N LEU A 444 -12.74 -13.00 -96.85
CA LEU A 444 -12.82 -13.44 -95.45
C LEU A 444 -13.31 -12.30 -94.55
N HIS A 445 -12.79 -11.09 -94.74
CA HIS A 445 -13.22 -9.89 -94.02
C HIS A 445 -14.71 -9.61 -94.26
N HIS A 446 -15.16 -9.60 -95.52
CA HIS A 446 -16.57 -9.41 -95.86
C HIS A 446 -17.48 -10.49 -95.26
N THR A 447 -17.03 -11.74 -95.25
CA THR A 447 -17.78 -12.86 -94.64
C THR A 447 -17.89 -12.70 -93.13
N ILE A 448 -16.82 -12.25 -92.46
CA ILE A 448 -16.82 -11.98 -91.01
C ILE A 448 -17.69 -10.79 -90.67
N GLU A 449 -17.68 -9.71 -91.47
CA GLU A 449 -18.59 -8.58 -91.28
C GLU A 449 -20.06 -8.98 -91.43
N LYS A 450 -20.39 -9.76 -92.46
CA LYS A 450 -21.75 -10.27 -92.64
C LYS A 450 -22.18 -11.19 -91.49
N ALA A 451 -21.26 -12.00 -90.96
CA ALA A 451 -21.51 -12.84 -89.79
C ALA A 451 -21.68 -12.01 -88.50
N LEU A 452 -20.91 -10.93 -88.33
CA LEU A 452 -21.04 -9.99 -87.21
C LEU A 452 -22.38 -9.26 -87.25
N ASP A 453 -22.78 -8.73 -88.40
CA ASP A 453 -24.07 -8.05 -88.55
C ASP A 453 -25.24 -9.00 -88.28
N HIS A 454 -25.16 -10.23 -88.79
CA HIS A 454 -26.17 -11.24 -88.52
C HIS A 454 -26.20 -11.69 -87.04
N LEU A 455 -25.07 -11.67 -86.33
CA LEU A 455 -25.03 -11.91 -84.88
C LEU A 455 -25.60 -10.74 -84.10
N LYS A 456 -25.29 -9.49 -84.49
CA LYS A 456 -25.80 -8.27 -83.84
C LYS A 456 -27.32 -8.14 -83.92
N VAL A 457 -27.93 -8.67 -84.99
CA VAL A 457 -29.41 -8.71 -85.13
C VAL A 457 -30.05 -9.82 -84.29
N LYS A 458 -29.28 -10.84 -83.90
CA LYS A 458 -29.75 -11.99 -83.09
C LYS A 458 -29.57 -11.82 -81.58
N ILE A 459 -28.69 -10.93 -81.16
CA ILE A 459 -28.52 -10.43 -79.78
C ILE A 459 -29.55 -9.33 -79.55
#